data_AF-A0A9P4QHK9-F1
#
_entry.id   AF-A0A9P4QHK9-F1
#
_cell.length_a   1.000
_cell.length_b   1.000
_cell.length_c   1.000
_cell.angle_alpha   90.00
_cell.angle_beta   90.00
_cell.angle_gamma   90.00
#
_symmetry.space_group_name_H-M   'P 1'
#
loop_
_entity.id
_entity.type
_entity.pdbx_description
1 polymer ?
#
loop_
_entity_poly.entity_id
_entity_poly.type
_entity_poly.pdbx_seq_one_letter_code
_entity_poly.pdbx_strand_id
1 'polypeptide(L)' 'DDRAPRYAILSHTWTEGQEVTYRDLIDGTGNDKIGFEKIRFCSEQAATDGLQYFWVDTCC' A
#
# COMPACT_ATOMS: atom_id res chain seq x y z
N ASP A 1 26.08 -0.87 9.40
CA ASP A 1 25.17 -1.98 9.70
C ASP A 1 24.02 -1.88 8.71
N ASP A 2 24.14 -2.59 7.59
CA ASP A 2 23.22 -2.52 6.43
C ASP A 2 22.03 -3.46 6.60
N ARG A 3 21.34 -3.37 7.73
CA ARG A 3 20.13 -4.18 7.97
C ARG A 3 18.93 -3.43 7.40
N ALA A 4 18.32 -4.01 6.37
CA ALA A 4 17.06 -3.51 5.84
C ALA A 4 16.04 -3.35 6.98
N PRO A 5 15.26 -2.26 6.98
CA PRO A 5 14.22 -2.06 7.99
C PRO A 5 13.19 -3.19 7.91
N ARG A 6 12.50 -3.49 9.01
CA ARG A 6 11.38 -4.43 8.99
C ARG A 6 10.19 -3.78 8.27
N TYR A 7 9.57 -4.52 7.35
CA TYR A 7 8.41 -4.06 6.60
C TYR A 7 7.36 -5.15 6.41
N ALA A 8 6.11 -4.73 6.21
CA ALA A 8 5.04 -5.61 5.76
C ALA A 8 4.96 -5.61 4.23
N ILE A 9 4.45 -6.70 3.64
CA ILE A 9 4.19 -6.77 2.20
C ILE A 9 2.70 -7.02 2.03
N LEU A 10 2.04 -6.18 1.23
CA LEU A 10 0.67 -6.43 0.80
C LEU A 10 0.70 -7.41 -0.38
N SER A 11 0.26 -8.65 -0.15
CA SER A 11 0.04 -9.61 -1.24
C SER A 11 -1.13 -9.14 -2.10
N HIS A 12 -0.92 -8.95 -3.40
CA HIS A 12 -1.86 -8.26 -4.25
C HIS A 12 -2.65 -9.20 -5.18
N THR A 13 -3.94 -8.90 -5.34
CA THR A 13 -4.80 -9.46 -6.39
C THR A 13 -5.38 -8.30 -7.20
N TRP A 14 -4.96 -8.20 -8.46
CA TRP A 14 -5.29 -7.11 -9.38
C TRP A 14 -6.79 -7.09 -9.67
N THR A 15 -7.40 -5.91 -9.56
CA THR A 15 -8.77 -5.66 -10.05
C THR A 15 -8.72 -4.61 -11.14
N GLU A 16 -9.14 -4.99 -12.35
CA GLU A 16 -9.05 -4.14 -13.54
C GLU A 16 -9.74 -2.79 -13.31
N GLY A 17 -9.00 -1.69 -13.58
CA GLY A 17 -9.50 -0.33 -13.43
C GLY A 17 -9.70 0.16 -11.98
N GLN A 18 -9.39 -0.65 -10.97
CA GLN A 18 -9.61 -0.32 -9.54
C GLN A 18 -8.31 -0.13 -8.75
N GLU A 19 -7.16 -0.17 -9.42
CA GLU A 19 -5.88 0.03 -8.77
C GLU A 19 -5.52 1.51 -8.63
N VAL A 20 -4.89 1.81 -7.50
CA VAL A 20 -4.38 3.15 -7.19
C VAL A 20 -3.00 3.28 -7.80
N THR A 21 -2.86 4.22 -8.73
CA THR A 21 -1.55 4.52 -9.33
C THR A 21 -0.71 5.37 -8.39
N TYR A 22 0.61 5.44 -8.63
CA TYR A 22 1.46 6.37 -7.89
C TYR A 22 0.93 7.81 -7.96
N ARG A 23 0.39 8.20 -9.12
CA ARG A 23 -0.15 9.54 -9.32
C ARG A 23 -1.38 9.80 -8.46
N ASP A 24 -2.25 8.81 -8.33
CA ASP A 24 -3.44 8.89 -7.48
C ASP A 24 -3.11 9.06 -5.99
N LEU A 25 -1.99 8.48 -5.53
CA LEU A 25 -1.50 8.67 -4.16
C LEU A 25 -0.95 10.08 -3.94
N ILE A 26 -0.15 10.59 -4.89
CA ILE A 26 0.45 11.92 -4.78
C ILE A 26 -0.60 13.02 -4.88
N ASP A 27 -1.56 12.87 -5.80
CA ASP A 27 -2.62 13.85 -6.05
C ASP A 27 -3.80 13.68 -5.07
N GLY A 28 -3.81 12.61 -4.27
CA GLY A 28 -4.88 12.31 -3.30
C GLY A 28 -6.22 11.91 -3.94
N THR A 29 -6.21 11.52 -5.22
CA THR A 29 -7.39 11.20 -6.02
C THR A 29 -7.77 9.71 -6.01
N GLY A 30 -6.95 8.88 -5.35
CA GLY A 30 -7.16 7.42 -5.30
C GLY A 30 -8.20 6.92 -4.31
N ASN A 31 -8.72 7.78 -3.43
CA ASN A 31 -9.51 7.38 -2.26
C ASN A 31 -10.80 6.60 -2.60
N ASP A 32 -11.34 6.79 -3.80
CA ASP A 32 -12.59 6.17 -4.25
C ASP A 32 -12.38 4.78 -4.88
N LYS A 33 -11.12 4.37 -5.08
CA LYS A 33 -10.77 3.09 -5.71
C LYS A 33 -10.71 1.97 -4.69
N ILE A 34 -11.16 0.77 -5.07
CA ILE A 34 -11.08 -0.42 -4.21
C ILE A 34 -9.62 -0.73 -3.80
N GLY A 35 -8.65 -0.44 -4.67
CA GLY A 35 -7.22 -0.57 -4.36
C GLY A 35 -6.76 0.30 -3.17
N PHE A 36 -7.42 1.43 -2.91
CA PHE A 36 -7.05 2.33 -1.81
C PHE A 36 -7.40 1.75 -0.45
N GLU A 37 -8.54 1.07 -0.34
CA GLU A 37 -8.93 0.38 0.88
C GLU A 37 -7.91 -0.70 1.26
N LYS A 38 -7.36 -1.42 0.27
CA LYS A 38 -6.29 -2.41 0.50
C LYS A 38 -5.01 -1.76 1.05
N ILE A 39 -4.61 -0.61 0.50
CA ILE A 39 -3.44 0.17 0.97
C ILE A 39 -3.66 0.62 2.41
N ARG A 40 -4.83 1.18 2.71
CA ARG A 40 -5.21 1.62 4.06
C ARG A 40 -5.16 0.47 5.05
N PHE A 41 -5.80 -0.65 4.73
CA PHE A 41 -5.80 -1.84 5.57
C PHE A 41 -4.37 -2.34 5.86
N CYS A 42 -3.52 -2.39 4.82
CA CYS A 42 -2.12 -2.79 5.00
C CYS A 42 -1.36 -1.83 5.91
N SER A 43 -1.56 -0.51 5.75
CA SER A 43 -0.95 0.50 6.62
C SER A 43 -1.39 0.34 8.07
N GLU A 44 -2.67 0.11 8.32
CA GLU A 44 -3.24 -0.09 9.67
C GLU A 44 -2.70 -1.38 10.32
N GLN A 45 -2.61 -2.47 9.55
CA GLN A 45 -2.04 -3.72 10.03
C GLN A 45 -0.54 -3.61 10.30
N ALA A 46 0.22 -2.96 9.41
CA ALA A 46 1.65 -2.72 9.61
C ALA A 46 1.91 -1.90 10.89
N ALA A 47 1.11 -0.85 11.13
CA ALA A 47 1.19 -0.07 12.36
C ALA A 47 0.88 -0.91 13.60
N THR A 48 -0.14 -1.77 13.54
CA THR A 48 -0.50 -2.72 14.61
C THR A 48 0.65 -3.70 14.90
N ASP A 49 1.35 -4.15 13.87
CA ASP A 49 2.50 -5.06 13.98
C ASP A 49 3.82 -4.35 14.37
N GLY A 50 3.77 -3.03 14.60
CA GLY A 50 4.93 -2.21 14.96
C GLY A 50 5.93 -2.01 13.83
N LEU A 51 5.45 -2.07 12.57
CA LEU A 51 6.23 -1.89 11.36
C LEU A 51 6.07 -0.46 10.85
N GLN A 52 7.19 0.21 10.58
CA GLN A 52 7.20 1.59 10.07
C GLN A 52 6.99 1.65 8.55
N TYR A 53 7.24 0.54 7.87
CA TYR A 53 7.23 0.46 6.43
C TYR A 53 6.34 -0.69 5.99
N PHE A 54 5.67 -0.49 4.86
CA PHE A 54 4.99 -1.55 4.14
C PHE A 54 5.20 -1.30 2.65
N TRP A 55 5.19 -2.39 1.88
CA TRP A 55 5.38 -2.35 0.44
C TRP A 55 4.12 -2.81 -0.27
N VAL A 56 3.79 -2.11 -1.36
CA VAL A 56 2.60 -2.35 -2.18
C VAL A 56 3.03 -2.40 -3.65
N ASP A 57 2.75 -3.52 -4.32
CA ASP A 57 3.09 -3.76 -5.75
C ASP A 57 2.20 -2.99 -6.74
N THR A 58 1.21 -2.24 -6.25
CA THR A 58 0.16 -1.62 -7.07
C THR A 58 0.53 -0.24 -7.60
N CYS A 59 1.67 0.31 -7.18
CA CYS A 59 2.12 1.64 -7.60
C CYS A 59 3.31 1.55 -8.55
N CYS A 60 3.04 1.07 -9.77
CA CYS A 60 3.86 1.38 -10.93
C CYS A 60 3.35 2.67 -11.60
#